data_AF-A0A316SUA7-F1
#
_entry.id   AF-A0A316SUA7-F1
#
_cell.length_a   1.000
_cell.length_b   1.000
_cell.length_c   1.000
_cell.angle_alpha   90.00
_cell.angle_beta   90.00
_cell.angle_gamma   90.00
#
_symmetry.space_group_name_H-M   'P 1'
#
loop_
_entity.id
_entity.type
_entity.pdbx_description
1 polymer ?
#
loop_
_entity_poly.entity_id
_entity_poly.type
_entity_poly.pdbx_seq_one_letter_code
_entity_poly.pdbx_strand_id
1 'polypeptide(L)'
;MGFVRQHWFGFIVTLVLLLSALLFLIVLFSPRQDNQKRGFIPCTETMAAALYDCRGRSFCMLGAILENSRCDAAVVLTGLGDWVKGKQPSPWSNYFFTPDLEPEEELAPEVQEFYQDNPNLRRDMKQLEAMHEQLLKNQVADGGEAAELPSPQQPQTQRKETNENVGK
;
A
#
# COMPACT_ATOMS: atom_id res chain seq x y z
N MET A 1 44.33 20.70 -14.27
CA MET A 1 42.90 21.04 -14.03
C MET A 1 42.02 20.93 -15.30
N GLY A 2 42.37 20.09 -16.30
CA GLY A 2 41.58 19.95 -17.54
C GLY A 2 40.45 18.91 -17.49
N PHE A 3 40.63 17.85 -16.69
CA PHE A 3 39.71 16.72 -16.60
C PHE A 3 38.31 17.12 -16.09
N VAL A 4 38.24 17.94 -15.03
CA VAL A 4 36.98 18.47 -14.51
C VAL A 4 36.29 19.35 -15.56
N ARG A 5 37.04 20.16 -16.32
CA ARG A 5 36.47 21.06 -17.34
C ARG A 5 35.92 20.32 -18.56
N GLN A 6 36.46 19.15 -18.87
CA GLN A 6 36.03 18.31 -20.00
C GLN A 6 34.86 17.39 -19.62
N HIS A 7 34.85 16.85 -18.40
CA HIS A 7 33.90 15.83 -17.94
C HIS A 7 32.91 16.32 -16.87
N TRP A 8 32.84 17.63 -16.59
CA TRP A 8 31.91 18.19 -15.60
C TRP A 8 30.46 17.78 -15.88
N PHE A 9 30.04 17.75 -17.15
CA PHE A 9 28.71 17.31 -17.54
C PHE A 9 28.47 15.83 -17.21
N GLY A 10 29.41 14.96 -17.55
CA GLY A 10 29.33 13.54 -17.21
C GLY A 10 29.26 13.33 -15.70
N PHE A 11 30.08 14.04 -14.94
CA PHE A 11 30.08 13.99 -13.48
C PHE A 11 28.73 14.42 -12.88
N ILE A 12 28.13 15.51 -13.39
CA ILE A 12 26.80 15.97 -12.95
C ILE A 12 25.73 14.93 -13.28
N VAL A 13 25.72 14.39 -14.49
CA VAL A 13 24.72 13.38 -14.89
C VAL A 13 24.84 12.12 -14.03
N THR A 14 26.05 11.61 -13.83
CA THR A 14 26.30 10.45 -12.97
C THR A 14 25.89 10.73 -11.52
N LEU A 15 26.16 11.93 -11.01
CA LEU A 15 25.74 12.35 -9.68
C LEU A 15 24.22 12.36 -9.55
N VAL A 16 23.50 12.93 -10.52
CA VAL A 16 22.02 12.97 -10.53
C VAL A 16 21.45 11.56 -10.57
N LEU A 17 21.98 10.69 -11.42
CA LEU A 17 21.54 9.29 -11.50
C LEU A 17 21.78 8.55 -10.18
N LEU A 18 22.95 8.73 -9.56
CA LEU A 18 23.27 8.13 -8.27
C LEU A 18 22.32 8.62 -7.16
N LEU A 19 22.04 9.93 -7.10
CA LEU A 19 21.10 10.50 -6.14
C LEU A 19 19.67 9.98 -6.36
N SER A 20 19.25 9.83 -7.62
CA SER A 20 17.92 9.27 -7.93
C SER A 20 17.80 7.81 -7.52
N ALA A 21 18.83 6.99 -7.76
CA ALA A 21 18.87 5.60 -7.32
C ALA A 21 18.86 5.50 -5.79
N LEU A 22 19.58 6.38 -5.11
CA LEU A 22 19.62 6.42 -3.65
C LEU A 22 18.26 6.83 -3.05
N LEU A 23 17.59 7.83 -3.63
CA LEU A 23 16.22 8.19 -3.27
C LEU A 23 15.25 7.01 -3.45
N PHE A 24 15.35 6.32 -4.59
CA PHE A 24 14.52 5.15 -4.85
C PHE A 24 14.72 4.05 -3.79
N LEU A 25 15.97 3.77 -3.39
CA LEU A 25 16.25 2.83 -2.31
C LEU A 25 15.68 3.30 -0.97
N ILE A 26 15.79 4.58 -0.62
CA ILE A 26 15.20 5.13 0.61
C ILE A 26 13.69 4.92 0.63
N VAL A 27 13.00 5.21 -0.46
CA VAL A 27 11.53 5.05 -0.59
C VAL A 27 11.12 3.56 -0.59
N LEU A 28 11.99 2.66 -1.02
CA LEU A 28 11.75 1.21 -0.93
C LEU A 28 11.86 0.70 0.50
N PHE A 29 12.86 1.18 1.26
CA PHE A 29 13.09 0.72 2.63
C PHE A 29 12.26 1.46 3.68
N SER A 30 11.64 2.59 3.33
CA SER A 30 10.76 3.30 4.26
C SER A 30 9.53 2.47 4.64
N PRO A 31 9.12 2.47 5.92
CA PRO A 31 7.92 1.77 6.37
C PRO A 31 6.68 2.27 5.60
N ARG A 32 5.85 1.32 5.14
CA ARG A 32 4.67 1.60 4.28
C ARG A 32 3.36 1.71 5.04
N GLN A 33 3.35 1.36 6.31
CA GLN A 33 2.15 1.35 7.12
C GLN A 33 2.39 2.24 8.33
N ASP A 34 1.71 3.38 8.37
CA ASP A 34 1.74 4.29 9.51
C ASP A 34 0.42 5.06 9.54
N ASN A 35 -0.28 4.99 10.67
CA ASN A 35 -1.57 5.66 10.83
C ASN A 35 -1.43 7.19 10.88
N GLN A 36 -0.25 7.70 11.24
CA GLN A 36 0.01 9.13 11.33
C GLN A 36 0.42 9.79 9.99
N LYS A 37 0.41 9.05 8.87
CA LYS A 37 0.76 9.54 7.53
C LYS A 37 2.10 10.29 7.49
N ARG A 38 3.11 9.77 8.21
CA ARG A 38 4.44 10.39 8.29
C ARG A 38 5.33 10.02 7.10
N GLY A 39 6.35 10.83 6.84
CA GLY A 39 7.35 10.56 5.79
C GLY A 39 6.78 10.57 4.37
N PHE A 40 7.03 9.50 3.62
CA PHE A 40 6.69 9.35 2.19
C PHE A 40 5.26 8.86 1.91
N ILE A 41 4.53 8.47 2.96
CA ILE A 41 3.18 7.92 2.86
C ILE A 41 2.20 8.87 2.17
N PRO A 42 2.09 10.16 2.55
CA PRO A 42 1.15 11.08 1.87
C PRO A 42 1.51 11.30 0.40
N CYS A 43 2.80 11.33 0.05
CA CYS A 43 3.25 11.41 -1.34
C CYS A 43 2.77 10.17 -2.12
N THR A 44 2.99 8.98 -1.57
CA THR A 44 2.57 7.72 -2.19
C THR A 44 1.04 7.60 -2.32
N GLU A 45 0.27 8.03 -1.31
CA GLU A 45 -1.20 7.98 -1.32
C GLU A 45 -1.77 8.87 -2.44
N THR A 46 -1.25 10.10 -2.55
CA THR A 46 -1.66 11.02 -3.62
C THR A 46 -1.25 10.52 -5.01
N MET A 47 -0.07 9.91 -5.13
CA MET A 47 0.37 9.28 -6.38
C MET A 47 -0.56 8.13 -6.78
N ALA A 48 -0.91 7.25 -5.83
CA ALA A 48 -1.80 6.12 -6.10
C ALA A 48 -3.17 6.62 -6.58
N ALA A 49 -3.76 7.59 -5.88
CA ALA A 49 -5.03 8.21 -6.29
C ALA A 49 -4.95 8.81 -7.70
N ALA A 50 -3.90 9.58 -7.99
CA ALA A 50 -3.69 10.18 -9.30
C ALA A 50 -3.51 9.11 -10.41
N LEU A 51 -2.81 8.01 -10.13
CA LEU A 51 -2.63 6.91 -11.09
C LEU A 51 -3.95 6.20 -11.41
N TYR A 52 -4.81 6.00 -10.40
CA TYR A 52 -6.16 5.46 -10.60
C TYR A 52 -7.00 6.38 -11.48
N ASP A 53 -6.98 7.69 -11.21
CA ASP A 53 -7.71 8.68 -12.00
C ASP A 53 -7.20 8.79 -13.44
N CYS A 54 -5.90 8.60 -13.66
CA CYS A 54 -5.27 8.67 -14.98
C CYS A 54 -5.66 7.53 -15.93
N ARG A 55 -6.35 6.47 -15.47
CA ARG A 55 -6.95 5.36 -16.25
C ARG A 55 -6.14 4.91 -17.48
N GLY A 56 -4.83 4.74 -17.33
CA GLY A 56 -3.91 4.23 -18.36
C GLY A 56 -3.31 5.27 -19.33
N ARG A 57 -3.55 6.58 -19.15
CA ARG A 57 -2.96 7.62 -20.00
C ARG A 57 -1.49 7.87 -19.65
N SER A 58 -0.56 7.48 -20.53
CA SER A 58 0.89 7.49 -20.26
C SER A 58 1.43 8.85 -19.77
N PHE A 59 1.02 9.96 -20.39
CA PHE A 59 1.47 11.30 -19.97
C PHE A 59 0.91 11.74 -18.62
N CYS A 60 -0.30 11.31 -18.27
CA CYS A 60 -0.93 11.60 -16.98
C CYS A 60 -0.20 10.82 -15.87
N MET A 61 0.07 9.53 -16.11
CA MET A 61 0.85 8.69 -15.19
C MET A 61 2.27 9.24 -15.00
N LEU A 62 2.94 9.63 -16.09
CA LEU A 62 4.29 10.21 -16.01
C LEU A 62 4.30 11.50 -15.19
N GLY A 63 3.27 12.35 -15.36
CA GLY A 63 3.08 13.56 -14.57
C GLY A 63 2.92 13.26 -13.08
N ALA A 64 2.04 12.31 -12.73
CA ALA A 64 1.82 11.88 -11.35
C ALA A 64 3.10 11.31 -10.69
N ILE A 65 3.89 10.52 -11.44
CA ILE A 65 5.17 9.99 -10.95
C ILE A 65 6.19 11.12 -10.72
N LEU A 66 6.23 12.11 -11.61
CA LEU A 66 7.13 13.25 -11.48
C LEU A 66 6.77 14.12 -10.27
N GLU A 67 5.49 14.32 -10.03
CA GLU A 67 4.97 15.02 -8.85
C GLU A 67 5.28 14.25 -7.56
N ASN A 68 5.08 12.94 -7.55
CA ASN A 68 5.46 12.09 -6.42
C ASN A 68 6.97 12.18 -6.12
N SER A 69 7.81 12.07 -7.15
CA SER A 69 9.27 12.15 -7.00
C SER A 69 9.72 13.50 -6.41
N ARG A 70 9.02 14.59 -6.72
CA ARG A 70 9.26 15.90 -6.11
C ARG A 70 8.82 15.95 -4.65
N CYS A 71 7.68 15.35 -4.32
CA CYS A 71 7.19 15.22 -2.95
C CYS A 71 8.17 14.42 -2.10
N ASP A 72 8.66 13.27 -2.60
CA ASP A 72 9.64 12.44 -1.92
C ASP A 72 10.97 13.19 -1.68
N ALA A 73 11.46 13.91 -2.69
CA ALA A 73 12.65 14.75 -2.52
C ALA A 73 12.44 15.83 -1.45
N ALA A 74 11.25 16.42 -1.36
CA ALA A 74 10.93 17.40 -0.33
C ALA A 74 10.98 16.79 1.08
N VAL A 75 10.46 15.58 1.27
CA VAL A 75 10.49 14.85 2.55
C VAL A 75 11.92 14.59 3.03
N VAL A 76 12.83 14.24 2.12
CA VAL A 76 14.25 14.04 2.46
C VAL A 76 14.93 15.37 2.81
N LEU A 77 14.66 16.43 2.04
CA LEU A 77 15.23 17.75 2.28
C LEU A 77 14.73 18.38 3.59
N THR A 78 13.45 18.22 3.93
CA THR A 78 12.91 18.68 5.21
C THR A 78 13.52 17.91 6.37
N GLY A 79 13.63 16.58 6.28
CA GLY A 79 14.29 15.76 7.30
C GLY A 79 15.74 16.17 7.56
N LEU A 80 16.50 16.47 6.50
CA LEU A 80 17.87 17.00 6.63
C LEU A 80 17.88 18.38 7.28
N GLY A 81 16.98 19.27 6.86
CA GLY A 81 16.87 20.62 7.41
C GLY A 81 16.48 20.64 8.89
N ASP A 82 15.57 19.77 9.32
CA ASP A 82 15.14 19.66 10.71
C ASP A 82 16.21 19.01 11.60
N TRP A 83 17.01 18.09 11.06
CA TRP A 83 18.21 17.61 11.73
C TRP A 83 19.25 18.71 11.94
N VAL A 84 19.56 19.51 10.91
CA VAL A 84 20.51 20.64 11.03
C VAL A 84 20.04 21.68 12.04
N LYS A 85 18.72 21.88 12.17
CA LYS A 85 18.11 22.78 13.17
C LYS A 85 18.02 22.17 14.57
N GLY A 86 18.43 20.90 14.76
CA GLY A 86 18.37 20.20 16.04
C GLY A 86 16.97 19.78 16.48
N LYS A 87 15.97 19.84 15.59
CA LYS A 87 14.60 19.38 15.89
C LYS A 87 14.46 17.85 15.83
N GLN A 88 15.36 17.19 15.11
CA GLN A 88 15.34 15.76 14.85
C GLN A 88 16.70 15.13 15.16
N PRO A 89 16.76 13.92 15.76
CA PRO A 89 18.03 13.32 16.18
C PRO A 89 18.90 12.82 15.00
N SER A 90 18.28 12.36 13.92
CA SER A 90 18.98 11.95 12.68
C SER A 90 18.28 12.54 11.46
N PRO A 91 18.93 12.67 10.29
CA PRO A 91 18.28 13.25 9.10
C PRO A 91 17.17 12.38 8.50
N TRP A 92 17.08 11.10 8.89
CA TRP A 92 16.09 10.14 8.40
C TRP A 92 14.97 9.82 9.38
N SER A 93 14.97 10.35 10.61
CA SER A 93 13.93 10.00 11.61
C SER A 93 12.50 10.33 11.14
N ASN A 94 12.33 11.26 10.18
CA ASN A 94 11.03 11.61 9.59
C ASN A 94 10.46 10.52 8.65
N TYR A 95 11.30 9.66 8.09
CA TYR A 95 10.89 8.69 7.06
C TYR A 95 11.48 7.28 7.22
N PHE A 96 12.34 7.07 8.21
CA PHE A 96 12.77 5.79 8.75
C PHE A 96 12.45 5.79 10.24
N PHE A 97 11.27 5.28 10.57
CA PHE A 97 10.75 5.22 11.93
C PHE A 97 10.12 3.84 12.18
N THR A 98 9.86 3.53 13.44
CA THR A 98 9.05 2.37 13.81
C THR A 98 7.59 2.79 13.71
N PRO A 99 6.80 2.16 12.84
CA PRO A 99 5.42 2.59 12.64
C PRO A 99 4.57 2.37 13.88
N ASP A 100 3.72 3.35 14.17
CA ASP A 100 2.71 3.22 15.21
C ASP A 100 1.54 2.44 14.60
N LEU A 101 1.69 1.11 14.61
CA LEU A 101 0.61 0.20 14.26
C LEU A 101 -0.36 0.19 15.44
N GLU A 102 -1.66 0.42 15.17
CA GLU A 102 -2.64 -0.08 16.13
C GLU A 102 -2.39 -1.58 16.25
N PRO A 103 -2.28 -2.14 17.48
CA PRO A 103 -2.19 -3.58 17.62
C PRO A 103 -3.34 -4.16 16.81
N GLU A 104 -3.05 -5.12 15.91
CA GLU A 104 -4.09 -5.94 15.31
C GLU A 104 -5.03 -6.30 16.44
N GLU A 105 -6.24 -5.75 16.38
CA GLU A 105 -7.27 -5.90 17.40
C GLU A 105 -7.22 -7.36 17.82
N GLU A 106 -6.80 -7.63 19.07
CA GLU A 106 -6.64 -8.99 19.58
C GLU A 106 -7.90 -9.73 19.16
N LEU A 107 -7.74 -10.71 18.26
CA LEU A 107 -8.81 -11.34 17.51
C LEU A 107 -10.05 -11.38 18.38
N ALA A 108 -11.04 -10.52 18.08
CA ALA A 108 -12.12 -10.23 19.02
C ALA A 108 -12.65 -11.57 19.58
N PRO A 109 -12.92 -11.70 20.89
CA PRO A 109 -13.19 -13.00 21.50
C PRO A 109 -14.29 -13.78 20.76
N GLU A 110 -15.24 -13.05 20.15
CA GLU A 110 -16.28 -13.59 19.25
C GLU A 110 -15.73 -14.33 18.02
N VAL A 111 -14.65 -13.83 17.41
CA VAL A 111 -14.00 -14.42 16.25
C VAL A 111 -13.23 -15.67 16.67
N GLN A 112 -12.57 -15.62 17.83
CA GLN A 112 -11.90 -16.78 18.41
C GLN A 112 -12.91 -17.90 18.76
N GLU A 113 -14.06 -17.56 19.33
CA GLU A 113 -15.17 -18.48 19.60
C GLU A 113 -15.77 -19.05 18.30
N PHE A 114 -15.97 -18.22 17.28
CA PHE A 114 -16.46 -18.65 15.97
C PHE A 114 -15.55 -19.71 15.32
N TYR A 115 -14.23 -19.55 15.43
CA TYR A 115 -13.28 -20.56 14.92
C TYR A 115 -13.24 -21.84 15.77
N GLN A 116 -13.54 -21.76 17.07
CA GLN A 116 -13.65 -22.94 17.94
C GLN A 116 -14.94 -23.73 17.66
N ASP A 117 -16.05 -23.03 17.43
CA ASP A 117 -17.36 -23.62 17.15
C ASP A 117 -17.44 -24.24 15.74
N ASN A 118 -16.57 -23.83 14.82
CA ASN A 118 -16.53 -24.30 13.44
C ASN A 118 -15.19 -24.97 13.08
N PRO A 119 -14.87 -26.16 13.64
CA PRO A 119 -13.59 -26.83 13.41
C PRO A 119 -13.36 -27.23 11.95
N ASN A 120 -14.43 -27.37 11.16
CA ASN A 120 -14.35 -27.70 9.73
C ASN A 120 -14.07 -26.48 8.83
N LEU A 121 -14.20 -25.25 9.34
CA LEU A 121 -14.08 -24.03 8.55
C LEU A 121 -12.73 -23.93 7.85
N ARG A 122 -11.64 -24.35 8.51
CA ARG A 122 -10.31 -24.42 7.87
C ARG A 122 -10.26 -25.38 6.70
N ARG A 123 -10.98 -26.50 6.78
CA ARG A 123 -11.04 -27.49 5.70
C ARG A 123 -11.82 -26.93 4.52
N ASP A 124 -12.96 -26.29 4.80
CA ASP A 124 -13.83 -25.71 3.79
C ASP A 124 -13.15 -24.55 3.07
N MET A 125 -12.41 -23.70 3.79
CA MET A 125 -11.58 -22.63 3.22
C MET A 125 -10.51 -23.19 2.26
N LYS A 126 -9.79 -24.24 2.68
CA LYS A 126 -8.80 -24.89 1.81
C LYS A 126 -9.44 -25.51 0.57
N GLN A 127 -10.63 -26.07 0.70
CA GLN A 127 -11.37 -26.61 -0.44
C GLN A 127 -11.80 -25.49 -1.39
N LEU A 128 -12.26 -24.36 -0.86
CA LEU A 128 -12.61 -23.18 -1.65
C LEU A 128 -11.40 -22.64 -2.42
N GLU A 129 -10.25 -22.55 -1.76
CA GLU A 129 -9.00 -22.09 -2.36
C GLU A 129 -8.55 -23.03 -3.50
N ALA A 130 -8.63 -24.35 -3.29
CA ALA A 130 -8.33 -25.33 -4.32
C ALA A 130 -9.28 -25.23 -5.53
N MET A 131 -10.59 -25.01 -5.30
CA MET A 131 -11.55 -24.79 -6.37
C MET A 131 -11.30 -23.48 -7.12
N HIS A 132 -10.94 -22.41 -6.40
CA HIS A 132 -10.61 -21.12 -7.00
C HIS A 132 -9.37 -21.23 -7.90
N GLU A 133 -8.33 -21.92 -7.45
CA GLU A 133 -7.12 -22.15 -8.23
C GLU A 133 -7.39 -22.98 -9.50
N GLN A 134 -8.29 -23.96 -9.42
CA GLN A 134 -8.74 -24.73 -10.59
C GLN A 134 -9.50 -23.86 -11.59
N LEU A 135 -10.37 -22.96 -11.13
CA LEU A 135 -11.10 -22.03 -12.01
C LEU A 135 -10.15 -21.08 -12.74
N LEU A 136 -9.14 -20.54 -12.05
CA LEU A 136 -8.13 -19.68 -12.68
C LEU A 136 -7.34 -20.44 -13.74
N LYS A 137 -6.93 -21.69 -13.46
CA LYS A 137 -6.24 -22.54 -14.44
C LYS A 137 -7.10 -22.83 -15.67
N ASN A 138 -8.38 -23.10 -15.47
CA ASN A 138 -9.32 -23.36 -16.56
C ASN A 138 -9.60 -22.10 -17.39
N GLN A 139 -9.72 -20.92 -16.77
CA GLN A 139 -9.87 -19.64 -17.47
C GLN A 139 -8.64 -19.25 -18.31
N VAL A 140 -7.43 -19.65 -17.88
CA VAL A 140 -6.19 -19.38 -18.64
C VAL A 140 -6.04 -20.36 -19.82
N ALA A 141 -6.59 -21.57 -19.71
CA ALA A 141 -6.52 -22.58 -20.76
C ALA A 141 -7.55 -22.39 -21.88
N ASP A 142 -8.72 -21.82 -21.56
CA ASP A 142 -9.79 -21.52 -22.51
C ASP A 142 -9.76 -20.02 -22.83
N GLY A 143 -9.06 -19.63 -23.90
CA GLY A 143 -8.77 -18.23 -24.24
C GLY A 143 -9.99 -17.40 -24.70
N GLY A 144 -11.02 -17.24 -23.85
CA GLY A 144 -12.23 -16.51 -24.21
C GLY A 144 -13.11 -16.10 -23.03
N GLU A 145 -13.43 -14.80 -23.01
CA GLU A 145 -14.55 -14.12 -22.35
C GLU A 145 -14.60 -14.13 -20.80
N ALA A 146 -14.46 -12.93 -20.22
CA ALA A 146 -14.65 -12.67 -18.81
C ALA A 146 -16.08 -13.02 -18.37
N ALA A 147 -16.26 -14.20 -17.75
CA ALA A 147 -17.43 -14.43 -16.92
C ALA A 147 -17.37 -13.47 -15.73
N GLU A 148 -18.32 -12.54 -15.72
CA GLU A 148 -18.56 -11.58 -14.64
C GLU A 148 -18.57 -12.33 -13.29
N LEU A 149 -17.65 -11.98 -12.38
CA LEU A 149 -17.68 -12.53 -11.03
C LEU A 149 -19.02 -12.19 -10.39
N PRO A 150 -19.75 -13.15 -9.78
CA PRO A 150 -20.88 -12.80 -8.94
C PRO A 150 -20.34 -11.93 -7.80
N SER A 151 -20.87 -10.72 -7.69
CA SER A 151 -20.62 -9.81 -6.57
C SER A 151 -20.81 -10.57 -5.25
N PRO A 152 -19.91 -10.42 -4.25
CA PRO A 152 -20.08 -11.08 -2.96
C PRO A 152 -21.40 -10.63 -2.34
N GLN A 153 -22.38 -11.53 -2.32
CA GLN A 153 -23.61 -11.32 -1.57
C GLN A 153 -23.24 -11.21 -0.09
N GLN A 154 -23.47 -10.02 0.48
CA GLN A 154 -23.40 -9.82 1.92
C GLN A 154 -24.26 -10.88 2.63
N PRO A 155 -23.79 -11.46 3.75
CA PRO A 155 -24.60 -12.38 4.53
C PRO A 155 -25.89 -11.68 4.97
N GLN A 156 -27.04 -12.20 4.54
CA GLN A 156 -28.32 -11.71 5.05
C GLN A 156 -28.44 -12.08 6.52
N THR A 157 -28.34 -11.09 7.39
CA THR A 157 -28.71 -11.18 8.80
C THR A 157 -30.18 -11.59 8.90
N GLN A 158 -30.46 -12.87 9.17
CA GLN A 158 -31.81 -13.30 9.51
C GLN A 158 -32.20 -12.72 10.87
N ARG A 159 -32.93 -11.59 10.84
CA ARG A 159 -33.65 -11.06 11.98
C ARG A 159 -34.86 -11.96 12.23
N LYS A 160 -34.73 -12.87 13.21
CA LYS A 160 -35.85 -13.64 13.77
C LYS A 160 -36.80 -12.65 14.46
N GLU A 161 -37.90 -12.28 13.80
CA GLU A 161 -39.02 -11.63 14.46
C GLU A 161 -39.68 -12.64 15.40
N THR A 162 -39.44 -12.46 16.70
CA THR A 162 -40.18 -13.18 17.73
C THR A 162 -41.49 -12.45 17.95
N ASN A 163 -42.60 -13.11 17.63
CA ASN A 163 -43.94 -12.70 18.03
C ASN A 163 -43.99 -12.57 19.55
N GLU A 164 -44.14 -11.35 20.06
CA GLU A 164 -44.59 -11.13 21.44
C GLU A 164 -46.02 -10.59 21.42
N ASN A 165 -46.91 -11.50 21.81
CA ASN A 165 -48.33 -11.29 21.98
C ASN A 165 -48.53 -10.67 23.36
N VAL A 166 -48.82 -9.37 23.45
CA VAL A 166 -49.23 -8.72 24.70
C VAL A 166 -50.62 -8.16 24.51
N GLY A 167 -51.58 -8.84 25.12
CA GLY A 167 -52.96 -8.39 25.18
C GLY A 167 -53.13 -7.13 26.02
N LYS A 168 -54.03 -6.25 25.58
CA LYS A 168 -55.15 -5.73 26.36
C LYS A 168 -56.13 -4.99 25.46
#